data_AF-A0A0D2KB28-F1
#
_entry.id   AF-A0A0D2KB28-F1
#
_cell.length_a   1.000
_cell.length_b   1.000
_cell.length_c   1.000
_cell.angle_alpha   90.00
_cell.angle_beta   90.00
_cell.angle_gamma   90.00
#
_symmetry.space_group_name_H-M   'P 1'
#
loop_
_entity.id
_entity.type
_entity.pdbx_description
1 polymer ?
#
loop_
_entity_poly.entity_id
_entity_poly.type
_entity_poly.pdbx_seq_one_letter_code
_entity_poly.pdbx_strand_id
1 'polypeptide(L)'
;MKLAQSTSARTALSSRHVALAPLRFSGTAPRVSSRRAAPAPRAGPATRALPARAPRAAARSRRSAVSVVSYLTEHAPIAYKDLSIGVPRETAQNEKRVALTPQGVASLLKQGFAEVVVESGAGAAAEFSDAEYVAAGAKIGQTSDAFGRDIVLKVRPPSLDEAKGLKQGARLISYIYPAREKELLATLQARRATVIGARG
;
A
#
# COMPACT_ATOMS: atom_id res chain seq x y z
N MET A 1 59.13 18.01 23.47
CA MET A 1 60.01 18.17 22.30
C MET A 1 59.22 17.90 21.03
N LYS A 2 59.26 18.87 20.11
CA LYS A 2 58.98 18.88 18.65
C LYS A 2 57.60 18.46 18.10
N LEU A 3 56.94 19.49 17.55
CA LEU A 3 56.01 19.46 16.41
C LEU A 3 56.63 18.84 15.16
N ALA A 4 55.79 18.26 14.29
CA ALA A 4 56.07 18.13 12.86
C ALA A 4 54.80 18.45 12.05
N GLN A 5 54.86 19.55 11.30
CA GLN A 5 53.97 19.91 10.20
C GLN A 5 54.53 19.34 8.89
N SER A 6 53.66 18.96 7.95
CA SER A 6 53.96 18.86 6.50
C SER A 6 52.61 18.90 5.74
N THR A 7 52.18 20.01 5.12
CA THR A 7 52.53 20.53 3.76
C THR A 7 52.19 19.49 2.67
N SER A 8 51.04 19.57 1.97
CA SER A 8 50.62 20.43 0.83
C SER A 8 50.70 19.68 -0.50
N ALA A 9 49.61 19.62 -1.27
CA ALA A 9 49.65 19.67 -2.74
C ALA A 9 48.24 19.87 -3.33
N ARG A 10 48.04 21.05 -3.94
CA ARG A 10 46.96 21.38 -4.87
C ARG A 10 47.22 20.68 -6.20
N THR A 11 46.18 20.16 -6.85
CA THR A 11 46.15 20.04 -8.32
C THR A 11 44.73 20.27 -8.83
N ALA A 12 44.56 21.38 -9.56
CA ALA A 12 43.40 21.69 -10.37
C ALA A 12 43.67 21.27 -11.82
N LEU A 13 42.71 20.61 -12.46
CA LEU A 13 42.55 20.50 -13.90
C LEU A 13 41.06 20.21 -14.15
N SER A 14 40.41 20.59 -15.23
CA SER A 14 40.60 21.59 -16.27
C SER A 14 39.39 21.36 -17.17
N SER A 15 38.55 22.38 -17.33
CA SER A 15 37.34 22.39 -18.15
C SER A 15 37.61 21.95 -19.59
N ARG A 16 36.65 21.23 -20.20
CA ARG A 16 36.35 21.34 -21.63
C ARG A 16 34.94 20.87 -21.93
N HIS A 17 34.08 21.87 -22.18
CA HIS A 17 32.81 21.74 -22.86
C HIS A 17 33.02 21.25 -24.30
N VAL A 18 32.20 20.29 -24.74
CA VAL A 18 31.95 20.05 -26.16
C VAL A 18 30.44 20.07 -26.35
N ALA A 19 29.95 21.17 -26.91
CA ALA A 19 28.57 21.33 -27.37
C ALA A 19 28.50 20.83 -28.82
N LEU A 20 27.67 19.82 -29.08
CA LEU A 20 27.34 19.33 -30.42
C LEU A 20 25.95 19.84 -30.82
N ALA A 21 25.92 20.59 -31.92
CA ALA A 21 24.73 21.21 -32.50
C ALA A 21 23.80 20.17 -33.19
N PRO A 22 22.49 20.42 -33.25
CA PRO A 22 21.53 19.52 -33.90
C PRO A 22 21.52 19.72 -35.43
N LEU A 23 21.66 18.63 -36.18
CA LEU A 23 21.48 18.60 -37.64
C LEU A 23 19.98 18.69 -37.99
N ARG A 24 19.61 19.75 -38.70
CA ARG A 24 18.29 19.93 -39.32
C ARG A 24 18.22 19.10 -40.60
N PHE A 25 17.25 18.19 -40.69
CA PHE A 25 16.92 17.49 -41.93
C PHE A 25 15.62 18.07 -42.50
N SER A 26 15.74 18.82 -43.60
CA SER A 26 14.63 19.31 -44.42
C SER A 26 14.34 18.28 -45.52
N GLY A 27 13.15 17.66 -45.49
CA GLY A 27 12.73 16.73 -46.54
C GLY A 27 11.21 16.76 -46.72
N THR A 28 10.78 17.40 -47.81
CA THR A 28 9.40 17.50 -48.29
C THR A 28 9.11 16.48 -49.40
N ALA A 29 7.96 15.79 -49.28
CA ALA A 29 7.13 15.14 -50.34
C ALA A 29 7.71 13.86 -51.03
N PRO A 30 6.88 12.96 -51.64
CA PRO A 30 5.50 13.16 -52.11
C PRO A 30 4.45 12.11 -51.70
N ARG A 31 3.21 12.52 -52.00
CA ARG A 31 1.92 11.86 -51.77
C ARG A 31 1.63 10.90 -52.93
N VAL A 32 1.52 9.60 -52.66
CA VAL A 32 1.04 8.62 -53.66
C VAL A 32 -0.40 8.26 -53.35
N SER A 33 -1.28 8.72 -54.24
CA SER A 33 -2.69 8.33 -54.29
C SER A 33 -2.85 7.05 -55.11
N SER A 34 -3.42 6.01 -54.52
CA SER A 34 -4.05 4.93 -55.29
C SER A 34 -5.46 4.71 -54.76
N ARG A 35 -6.42 5.32 -55.44
CA ARG A 35 -7.84 5.00 -55.35
C ARG A 35 -8.02 3.53 -55.74
N ARG A 36 -8.59 2.71 -54.87
CA ARG A 36 -9.21 1.45 -55.27
C ARG A 36 -10.69 1.53 -54.90
N ALA A 37 -11.53 1.50 -55.93
CA ALA A 37 -12.97 1.57 -55.85
C ALA A 37 -13.54 0.34 -55.11
N ALA A 38 -14.43 0.57 -54.15
CA ALA A 38 -15.23 -0.46 -53.51
C ALA A 38 -16.65 -0.50 -54.15
N PRO A 39 -17.24 -1.70 -54.37
CA PRO A 39 -18.49 -1.87 -55.11
C PRO A 39 -19.77 -1.57 -54.31
N ALA A 40 -20.87 -1.44 -55.06
CA ALA A 40 -22.21 -0.93 -54.77
C ALA A 40 -22.96 -1.45 -53.52
N PRO A 41 -23.90 -0.66 -52.96
CA PRO A 41 -24.67 -1.02 -51.76
C PRO A 41 -25.73 -2.10 -52.05
N ARG A 42 -25.78 -3.13 -51.18
CA ARG A 42 -26.85 -4.13 -51.15
C ARG A 42 -28.06 -3.60 -50.36
N ALA A 43 -29.25 -3.87 -50.90
CA ALA A 43 -30.55 -3.52 -50.32
C ALA A 43 -30.74 -4.06 -48.89
N GLY A 44 -31.25 -3.20 -47.99
CA GLY A 44 -31.52 -3.54 -46.59
C GLY A 44 -32.84 -4.31 -46.41
N PRO A 45 -32.99 -5.12 -45.34
CA PRO A 45 -34.26 -5.73 -45.00
C PRO A 45 -35.18 -4.76 -44.23
N ALA A 46 -36.48 -4.91 -44.49
CA ALA A 46 -37.58 -4.09 -43.99
C ALA A 46 -37.65 -4.00 -42.45
N THR A 47 -37.87 -2.78 -41.96
CA THR A 47 -38.14 -2.46 -40.56
C THR A 47 -39.44 -3.11 -40.09
N ARG A 48 -39.34 -4.12 -39.22
CA ARG A 48 -40.48 -4.70 -38.50
C ARG A 48 -40.73 -3.85 -37.25
N ALA A 49 -41.91 -3.22 -37.18
CA ALA A 49 -42.32 -2.39 -36.05
C ALA A 49 -42.36 -3.20 -34.73
N LEU A 50 -41.74 -2.66 -33.68
CA LEU A 50 -41.79 -3.20 -32.32
C LEU A 50 -43.12 -2.80 -31.65
N PRO A 51 -43.83 -3.69 -30.93
CA PRO A 51 -45.04 -3.32 -30.22
C PRO A 51 -44.73 -2.39 -29.03
N ALA A 52 -45.65 -1.46 -28.77
CA ALA A 52 -45.56 -0.49 -27.69
C ALA A 52 -45.43 -1.17 -26.32
N ARG A 53 -44.42 -0.75 -25.55
CA ARG A 53 -44.10 -1.27 -24.22
C ARG A 53 -45.09 -0.71 -23.20
N ALA A 54 -45.88 -1.57 -22.56
CA ALA A 54 -46.78 -1.18 -21.47
C ALA A 54 -46.00 -0.54 -20.30
N PRO A 55 -46.58 0.43 -19.57
CA PRO A 55 -45.90 1.09 -18.47
C PRO A 55 -45.70 0.08 -17.32
N ARG A 56 -44.43 -0.13 -16.98
CA ARG A 56 -44.01 -0.96 -15.85
C ARG A 56 -44.46 -0.28 -14.57
N ALA A 57 -45.52 -0.81 -13.93
CA ALA A 57 -45.98 -0.34 -12.63
C ALA A 57 -44.79 -0.23 -11.66
N ALA A 58 -44.54 0.98 -11.17
CA ALA A 58 -43.48 1.27 -10.23
C ALA A 58 -43.82 0.59 -8.91
N ALA A 59 -43.30 -0.63 -8.70
CA ALA A 59 -43.22 -1.24 -7.39
C ALA A 59 -42.35 -0.34 -6.51
N ARG A 60 -43.00 0.58 -5.78
CA ARG A 60 -42.38 1.35 -4.70
C ARG A 60 -41.95 0.35 -3.65
N SER A 61 -40.70 -0.10 -3.77
CA SER A 61 -39.96 -0.77 -2.72
C SER A 61 -40.03 0.15 -1.50
N ARG A 62 -40.84 -0.24 -0.52
CA ARG A 62 -40.80 0.30 0.83
C ARG A 62 -39.42 -0.05 1.37
N ARG A 63 -38.43 0.82 1.15
CA ARG A 63 -37.12 0.74 1.81
C ARG A 63 -37.38 0.83 3.31
N SER A 64 -37.40 -0.32 3.96
CA SER A 64 -37.66 -0.41 5.40
C SER A 64 -36.51 0.27 6.14
N ALA A 65 -36.86 1.20 7.03
CA ALA A 65 -35.94 1.79 8.01
C ALA A 65 -35.27 0.73 8.92
N VAL A 66 -35.75 -0.51 8.86
CA VAL A 66 -35.24 -1.71 9.53
C VAL A 66 -33.85 -2.15 9.02
N SER A 67 -33.38 -1.65 7.87
CA SER A 67 -32.10 -2.09 7.31
C SER A 67 -30.87 -1.28 7.78
N VAL A 68 -31.01 -0.01 8.15
CA VAL A 68 -29.85 0.84 8.49
C VAL A 68 -29.52 0.76 9.99
N VAL A 69 -30.53 0.65 10.85
CA VAL A 69 -30.34 0.61 12.31
C VAL A 69 -29.73 -0.72 12.77
N SER A 70 -30.10 -1.86 12.15
CA SER A 70 -29.48 -3.17 12.45
C SER A 70 -27.98 -3.17 12.11
N TYR A 71 -27.61 -2.66 10.93
CA TYR A 71 -26.22 -2.58 10.49
C TYR A 71 -25.34 -1.75 11.44
N LEU A 72 -25.84 -0.62 11.92
CA LEU A 72 -25.08 0.25 12.83
C LEU A 72 -24.97 -0.34 14.25
N THR A 73 -25.93 -1.18 14.64
CA THR A 73 -25.92 -1.85 15.95
C THR A 73 -25.01 -3.08 15.93
N GLU A 74 -25.00 -3.84 14.83
CA GLU A 74 -24.12 -5.01 14.62
C GLU A 74 -22.67 -4.60 14.32
N HIS A 75 -22.45 -3.41 13.77
CA HIS A 75 -21.14 -2.86 13.44
C HIS A 75 -20.91 -1.54 14.17
N ALA A 76 -20.97 -1.58 15.49
CA ALA A 76 -20.63 -0.43 16.32
C ALA A 76 -19.23 0.11 15.93
N PRO A 77 -19.11 1.41 15.63
CA PRO A 77 -17.83 1.99 15.28
C PRO A 77 -16.87 1.88 16.47
N ILE A 78 -15.71 1.27 16.25
CA ILE A 78 -14.67 1.15 17.26
C ILE A 78 -13.95 2.50 17.35
N ALA A 79 -13.87 3.08 18.55
CA ALA A 79 -13.14 4.33 18.74
C ALA A 79 -11.63 4.09 18.66
N TYR A 80 -10.88 5.06 18.10
CA TYR A 80 -9.42 4.92 17.98
C TYR A 80 -8.72 4.71 19.34
N LYS A 81 -9.23 5.33 20.40
CA LYS A 81 -8.69 5.21 21.77
C LYS A 81 -8.75 3.79 22.35
N ASP A 82 -9.51 2.89 21.71
CA ASP A 82 -9.65 1.49 22.10
C ASP A 82 -8.85 0.56 21.17
N LEU A 83 -8.16 1.10 20.15
CA LEU A 83 -7.36 0.37 19.19
C LEU A 83 -5.87 0.57 19.43
N SER A 84 -5.16 -0.55 19.57
CA SER A 84 -3.71 -0.61 19.68
C SER A 84 -3.05 -1.03 18.36
N ILE A 85 -1.86 -0.48 18.09
CA ILE A 85 -1.08 -0.78 16.87
C ILE A 85 0.24 -1.45 17.23
N GLY A 86 0.62 -2.48 16.49
CA GLY A 86 1.86 -3.22 16.60
C GLY A 86 2.72 -3.12 15.35
N VAL A 87 4.03 -2.93 15.54
CA VAL A 87 5.03 -2.85 14.46
C VAL A 87 6.14 -3.87 14.74
N PRO A 88 5.98 -5.13 14.28
CA PRO A 88 7.01 -6.15 14.43
C PRO A 88 8.22 -5.86 13.53
N ARG A 89 9.36 -6.45 13.88
CA ARG A 89 10.58 -6.40 13.09
C ARG A 89 10.44 -7.22 11.80
N GLU A 90 11.10 -6.76 10.74
CA GLU A 90 11.21 -7.55 9.53
C GLU A 90 12.26 -8.66 9.66
N THR A 91 11.85 -9.87 9.29
CA THR A 91 12.65 -11.11 9.37
C THR A 91 13.10 -11.61 7.98
N ALA A 92 12.57 -11.02 6.91
CA ALA A 92 12.95 -11.37 5.55
C ALA A 92 14.39 -10.93 5.23
N GLN A 93 15.12 -11.79 4.53
CA GLN A 93 16.49 -11.47 4.09
C GLN A 93 16.52 -10.21 3.23
N ASN A 94 17.47 -9.32 3.53
CA ASN A 94 17.68 -8.04 2.84
C ASN A 94 16.52 -7.04 2.88
N GLU A 95 15.49 -7.26 3.71
CA GLU A 95 14.46 -6.25 3.94
C GLU A 95 14.98 -5.21 4.94
N LYS A 96 15.16 -3.97 4.46
CA LYS A 96 15.65 -2.86 5.27
C LYS A 96 14.54 -1.88 5.68
N ARG A 97 13.34 -2.02 5.12
CA ARG A 97 12.23 -1.12 5.43
C ARG A 97 11.61 -1.48 6.78
N VAL A 98 10.96 -0.51 7.38
CA VAL A 98 10.08 -0.68 8.54
C VAL A 98 8.68 -0.22 8.17
N ALA A 99 7.65 -0.87 8.70
CA ALA A 99 6.26 -0.57 8.34
C ALA A 99 5.77 0.80 8.84
N LEU A 100 6.39 1.32 9.91
CA LEU A 100 6.05 2.60 10.50
C LEU A 100 7.30 3.35 10.97
N THR A 101 7.46 4.59 10.52
CA THR A 101 8.55 5.48 10.97
C THR A 101 8.19 6.17 12.28
N PRO A 102 9.15 6.72 13.03
CA PRO A 102 8.87 7.51 14.25
C PRO A 102 7.88 8.67 14.00
N GLN A 103 7.98 9.35 12.85
CA GLN A 103 7.00 10.37 12.46
C GLN A 103 5.58 9.82 12.29
N GLY A 104 5.47 8.61 11.71
CA GLY A 104 4.21 7.89 11.58
C GLY A 104 3.60 7.53 12.94
N VAL A 105 4.42 7.09 13.90
CA VAL A 105 4.00 6.83 15.29
C VAL A 105 3.34 8.07 15.89
N ALA A 106 4.04 9.21 15.89
CA ALA A 106 3.53 10.44 16.46
C ALA A 106 2.22 10.88 15.80
N SER A 107 2.09 10.66 14.48
CA SER A 107 0.88 10.96 13.73
C SER A 107 -0.30 10.09 14.15
N LEU A 108 -0.10 8.78 14.33
CA LEU A 108 -1.16 7.86 14.76
C LEU A 108 -1.59 8.14 16.19
N LEU A 109 -0.65 8.36 17.11
CA LEU A 109 -1.00 8.73 18.49
C LEU A 109 -1.80 10.05 18.52
N LYS A 110 -1.45 11.04 17.69
CA LYS A 110 -2.21 12.28 17.55
C LYS A 110 -3.63 12.09 16.99
N GLN A 111 -3.87 11.07 16.17
CA GLN A 111 -5.23 10.71 15.71
C GLN A 111 -6.07 10.06 16.83
N GLY A 112 -5.44 9.71 17.97
CA GLY A 112 -6.12 9.17 19.14
C GLY A 112 -6.10 7.64 19.23
N PHE A 113 -5.19 6.96 18.52
CA PHE A 113 -4.94 5.54 18.78
C PHE A 113 -4.43 5.32 20.21
N ALA A 114 -4.88 4.25 20.87
CA ALA A 114 -4.60 3.99 22.29
C ALA A 114 -3.09 3.94 22.58
N GLU A 115 -2.37 3.20 21.75
CA GLU A 115 -0.93 3.02 21.84
C GLU A 115 -0.35 2.48 20.55
N VAL A 116 0.95 2.69 20.37
CA VAL A 116 1.76 2.06 19.34
C VAL A 116 2.90 1.30 20.01
N VAL A 117 3.00 0.00 19.74
CA VAL A 117 4.08 -0.86 20.25
C VAL A 117 4.96 -1.29 19.10
N VAL A 118 6.24 -1.01 19.21
CA VAL A 118 7.27 -1.33 18.21
C VAL A 118 8.17 -2.41 18.80
N GLU A 119 8.43 -3.46 18.04
CA GLU A 119 9.41 -4.48 18.45
C GLU A 119 10.81 -3.87 18.53
N SER A 120 11.57 -4.22 19.57
CA SER A 120 12.95 -3.73 19.71
C SER A 120 13.80 -4.06 18.46
N GLY A 121 14.46 -3.04 17.93
CA GLY A 121 15.28 -3.14 16.73
C GLY A 121 14.50 -3.24 15.41
N ALA A 122 13.17 -3.04 15.39
CA ALA A 122 12.37 -3.09 14.17
C ALA A 122 12.81 -2.04 13.13
N GLY A 123 13.18 -0.83 13.58
CA GLY A 123 13.64 0.24 12.70
C GLY A 123 15.14 0.27 12.44
N ALA A 124 15.94 -0.61 13.06
CA ALA A 124 17.40 -0.50 13.02
C ALA A 124 17.97 -0.58 11.59
N ALA A 125 17.41 -1.45 10.74
CA ALA A 125 17.81 -1.57 9.34
C ALA A 125 17.38 -0.38 8.46
N ALA A 126 16.39 0.39 8.94
CA ALA A 126 15.88 1.62 8.34
C ALA A 126 16.51 2.88 8.95
N GLU A 127 17.58 2.73 9.75
CA GLU A 127 18.29 3.82 10.43
C GLU A 127 17.44 4.58 11.48
N PHE A 128 16.44 3.91 12.05
CA PHE A 128 15.69 4.42 13.21
C PHE A 128 16.02 3.61 14.46
N SER A 129 16.51 4.28 15.49
CA SER A 129 16.81 3.70 16.80
C SER A 129 15.54 3.52 17.64
N ASP A 130 15.56 2.58 18.58
CA ASP A 130 14.48 2.37 19.55
C ASP A 130 14.21 3.66 20.36
N ALA A 131 15.24 4.46 20.63
CA ALA A 131 15.11 5.74 21.34
C ALA A 131 14.28 6.77 20.55
N GLU A 132 14.39 6.80 19.22
CA GLU A 132 13.57 7.68 18.39
C GLU A 132 12.10 7.29 18.40
N TYR A 133 11.80 5.99 18.46
CA TYR A 133 10.42 5.51 18.63
C TYR A 133 9.86 5.89 20.00
N VAL A 134 10.64 5.74 21.07
CA VAL A 134 10.24 6.19 22.42
C VAL A 134 10.01 7.70 22.45
N ALA A 135 10.89 8.49 21.85
CA ALA A 135 10.72 9.95 21.76
C ALA A 135 9.46 10.35 20.96
N ALA A 136 9.06 9.53 19.98
CA ALA A 136 7.81 9.70 19.24
C ALA A 136 6.55 9.23 20.02
N GLY A 137 6.71 8.63 21.20
CA GLY A 137 5.62 8.17 22.07
C GLY A 137 5.25 6.69 21.91
N ALA A 138 6.00 5.90 21.12
CA ALA A 138 5.79 4.46 21.07
C ALA A 138 6.35 3.77 22.32
N LYS A 139 5.80 2.59 22.61
CA LYS A 139 6.39 1.63 23.56
C LYS A 139 7.26 0.65 22.80
N ILE A 140 8.41 0.29 23.36
CA ILE A 140 9.23 -0.79 22.84
C ILE A 140 8.82 -2.10 23.51
N GLY A 141 8.61 -3.14 22.71
CA GLY A 141 8.20 -4.46 23.18
C GLY A 141 8.94 -5.60 22.49
N GLN A 142 8.53 -6.83 22.84
CA GLN A 142 8.99 -8.04 22.16
C GLN A 142 8.12 -8.33 20.93
N THR A 143 8.52 -9.32 20.12
CA THR A 143 7.77 -9.77 18.95
C THR A 143 6.30 -10.11 19.29
N SER A 144 6.08 -10.84 20.39
CA SER A 144 4.73 -11.20 20.87
C SER A 144 3.89 -9.99 21.24
N ASP A 145 4.50 -8.93 21.78
CA ASP A 145 3.79 -7.69 22.09
C ASP A 145 3.31 -7.03 20.81
N ALA A 146 4.16 -6.90 19.79
CA ALA A 146 3.77 -6.29 18.53
C ALA A 146 2.65 -7.08 17.81
N PHE A 147 2.76 -8.41 17.73
CA PHE A 147 1.72 -9.24 17.08
C PHE A 147 0.42 -9.34 17.89
N GLY A 148 0.46 -9.09 19.20
CA GLY A 148 -0.69 -9.14 20.10
C GLY A 148 -1.61 -7.91 20.04
N ARG A 149 -1.36 -6.94 19.16
CA ARG A 149 -2.15 -5.70 19.02
C ARG A 149 -3.37 -5.88 18.10
N ASP A 150 -4.28 -4.91 18.12
CA ASP A 150 -5.51 -4.95 17.31
C ASP A 150 -5.23 -4.75 15.81
N ILE A 151 -4.23 -3.91 15.52
CA ILE A 151 -3.75 -3.64 14.18
C ILE A 151 -2.25 -3.96 14.14
N VAL A 152 -1.82 -4.78 13.20
CA VAL A 152 -0.42 -5.12 12.98
C VAL A 152 0.02 -4.60 11.62
N LEU A 153 1.09 -3.80 11.63
CA LEU A 153 1.67 -3.19 10.44
C LEU A 153 2.99 -3.90 10.12
N LYS A 154 3.04 -4.56 8.97
CA LYS A 154 4.24 -5.24 8.47
C LYS A 154 4.48 -4.85 7.03
N VAL A 155 5.73 -4.88 6.59
CA VAL A 155 6.07 -4.69 5.19
C VAL A 155 5.83 -6.00 4.46
N ARG A 156 6.61 -7.04 4.76
CA ARG A 156 6.52 -8.35 4.08
C ARG A 156 5.34 -9.18 4.62
N PRO A 157 4.88 -10.19 3.87
CA PRO A 157 3.96 -11.17 4.43
C PRO A 157 4.56 -11.77 5.72
N PRO A 158 3.77 -11.94 6.79
CA PRO A 158 4.26 -12.63 7.97
C PRO A 158 4.55 -14.09 7.66
N SER A 159 5.53 -14.65 8.36
CA SER A 159 5.74 -16.10 8.38
C SER A 159 4.55 -16.83 9.00
N LEU A 160 4.48 -18.16 8.80
CA LEU A 160 3.42 -18.97 9.41
C LEU A 160 3.41 -18.89 10.94
N ASP A 161 4.58 -18.79 11.57
CA ASP A 161 4.67 -18.73 13.03
C ASP A 161 4.30 -17.33 13.57
N GLU A 162 4.71 -16.28 12.87
CA GLU A 162 4.25 -14.90 13.15
C GLU A 162 2.73 -14.78 13.01
N ALA A 163 2.14 -15.38 11.96
CA ALA A 163 0.70 -15.38 11.75
C ALA A 163 -0.07 -16.10 12.85
N LYS A 164 0.51 -17.13 13.48
CA LYS A 164 -0.06 -17.75 14.69
C LYS A 164 -0.02 -16.81 15.88
N GLY A 165 0.94 -15.88 15.96
CA GLY A 165 1.04 -14.90 17.04
C GLY A 165 -0.03 -13.80 17.01
N LEU A 166 -0.77 -13.65 15.91
CA LEU A 166 -1.81 -12.65 15.79
C LEU A 166 -2.96 -12.87 16.77
N LYS A 167 -3.41 -11.78 17.39
CA LYS A 167 -4.65 -11.73 18.16
C LYS A 167 -5.83 -12.18 17.28
N GLN A 168 -6.77 -12.94 17.85
CA GLN A 168 -7.99 -13.34 17.14
C GLN A 168 -8.78 -12.09 16.71
N GLY A 169 -9.14 -12.00 15.43
CA GLY A 169 -9.85 -10.84 14.89
C GLY A 169 -8.96 -9.62 14.61
N ALA A 170 -7.63 -9.74 14.71
CA ALA A 170 -6.71 -8.66 14.41
C ALA A 170 -6.78 -8.21 12.95
N ARG A 171 -6.36 -6.98 12.71
CA ARG A 171 -6.22 -6.39 11.37
C ARG A 171 -4.75 -6.41 10.98
N LEU A 172 -4.42 -7.10 9.89
CA LEU A 172 -3.08 -7.15 9.34
C LEU A 172 -3.00 -6.27 8.10
N ILE A 173 -2.06 -5.32 8.10
CA ILE A 173 -1.73 -4.50 6.93
C ILE A 173 -0.32 -4.88 6.50
N SER A 174 -0.19 -5.50 5.32
CA SER A 174 1.09 -5.94 4.77
C SER A 174 1.01 -6.19 3.27
N TYR A 175 2.15 -6.43 2.62
CA TYR A 175 2.13 -7.14 1.34
C TYR A 175 1.70 -8.59 1.58
N ILE A 176 0.77 -9.09 0.77
CA ILE A 176 0.36 -10.50 0.78
C ILE A 176 0.19 -10.98 -0.66
N TYR A 177 0.50 -12.24 -0.92
CA TYR A 177 0.43 -12.82 -2.27
C TYR A 177 -0.55 -13.99 -2.29
N PRO A 178 -1.88 -13.75 -2.36
CA PRO A 178 -2.90 -14.77 -2.11
C PRO A 178 -2.78 -16.02 -2.99
N ALA A 179 -2.34 -15.84 -4.25
CA ALA A 179 -2.17 -16.95 -5.19
C ALA A 179 -1.02 -17.90 -4.81
N ARG A 180 -0.05 -17.45 -4.02
CA ARG A 180 1.17 -18.19 -3.66
C ARG A 180 1.16 -18.71 -2.23
N GLU A 181 0.36 -18.12 -1.34
CA GLU A 181 0.48 -18.30 0.11
C GLU A 181 -0.76 -18.96 0.73
N LYS A 182 -1.17 -20.12 0.20
CA LYS A 182 -2.40 -20.83 0.63
C LYS A 182 -2.41 -21.17 2.13
N GLU A 183 -1.30 -21.65 2.67
CA GLU A 183 -1.19 -22.03 4.08
C GLU A 183 -1.24 -20.83 5.02
N LEU A 184 -0.62 -19.72 4.61
CA LEU A 184 -0.69 -18.46 5.35
C LEU A 184 -2.13 -17.96 5.41
N LEU A 185 -2.82 -17.95 4.27
CA LEU A 185 -4.23 -17.56 4.22
C LEU A 185 -5.11 -18.44 5.11
N ALA A 186 -4.89 -19.76 5.10
CA ALA A 186 -5.62 -20.67 5.99
C ALA A 186 -5.37 -20.34 7.47
N THR A 187 -4.12 -20.01 7.84
CA THR A 187 -3.76 -19.60 9.20
C THR A 187 -4.43 -18.28 9.59
N LEU A 188 -4.37 -17.27 8.72
CA LEU A 188 -5.02 -15.97 8.94
C LEU A 188 -6.54 -16.09 9.02
N GLN A 189 -7.14 -16.98 8.21
CA GLN A 189 -8.56 -17.30 8.26
C GLN A 189 -8.95 -17.96 9.59
N ALA A 190 -8.16 -18.93 10.07
CA ALA A 190 -8.39 -19.56 11.37
C ALA A 190 -8.35 -18.54 12.54
N ARG A 191 -7.48 -17.54 12.42
CA ARG A 191 -7.40 -16.39 13.35
C ARG A 191 -8.53 -15.37 13.18
N ARG A 192 -9.40 -15.53 12.17
CA ARG A 192 -10.41 -14.53 11.77
C ARG A 192 -9.78 -13.16 11.51
N ALA A 193 -8.54 -13.13 11.05
CA ALA A 193 -7.82 -11.89 10.80
C ALA A 193 -8.41 -11.18 9.57
N THR A 194 -8.56 -9.86 9.66
CA THR A 194 -8.89 -9.04 8.49
C THR A 194 -7.59 -8.57 7.85
N VAL A 195 -7.36 -8.92 6.59
CA VAL A 195 -6.11 -8.61 5.89
C VAL A 195 -6.34 -7.53 4.85
N ILE A 196 -5.57 -6.44 4.93
CA ILE A 196 -5.50 -5.40 3.90
C ILE A 196 -4.16 -5.58 3.18
N GLY A 197 -4.23 -6.21 2.01
CA GLY A 197 -3.07 -6.49 1.18
C GLY A 197 -2.72 -5.33 0.25
N ALA A 198 -1.50 -4.81 0.34
CA ALA A 198 -0.96 -3.95 -0.70
C ALA A 198 -0.58 -4.80 -1.93
N ARG A 199 -0.95 -4.36 -3.14
CA ARG A 199 -0.49 -5.00 -4.37
C ARG A 199 0.99 -4.64 -4.57
N GLY A 200 1.86 -5.65 -4.55
CA GLY A 200 3.27 -5.54 -4.92
C GLY A 200 3.48 -5.72 -6.42
#